data_AF-A0A2D9SV06-F1
#
_entry.id   AF-A0A2D9SV06-F1
#
_cell.length_a   1.000
_cell.length_b   1.000
_cell.length_c   1.000
_cell.angle_alpha   90.00
_cell.angle_beta   90.00
_cell.angle_gamma   90.00
#
_symmetry.space_group_name_H-M   'P 1'
#
loop_
_entity.id
_entity.type
_entity.pdbx_description
1 polymer ?
#
loop_
_entity_poly.entity_id
_entity_poly.type
_entity_poly.pdbx_seq_one_letter_code
_entity_poly.pdbx_strand_id
1 'polypeptide(L)'
;MRKESARWRDNQDPSAQRKLSFKTPSQVPIEQVYTPENIADESYLANQGLPGEYPYLRGVHASGYRGRLWTMRMFAGFGLP
;
A
#
# COMPACT_ATOMS: atom_id res chain seq x y z
N MET A 1 1.72 -4.85 21.89
CA MET A 1 1.78 -4.76 20.42
C MET A 1 3.05 -5.43 19.85
N ARG A 2 4.28 -4.89 19.95
CA ARG A 2 5.47 -5.41 19.21
C ARG A 2 5.93 -6.78 19.66
N LYS A 3 5.76 -7.02 20.96
CA LYS A 3 6.00 -8.30 21.58
C LYS A 3 4.91 -9.33 21.22
N GLU A 4 3.70 -8.88 20.90
CA GLU A 4 2.56 -9.75 20.60
C GLU A 4 2.55 -10.20 19.14
N SER A 5 2.88 -9.29 18.22
CA SER A 5 3.08 -9.58 16.80
C SER A 5 4.26 -10.53 16.59
N ALA A 6 5.37 -10.31 17.30
CA ALA A 6 6.51 -11.24 17.32
C ALA A 6 6.14 -12.62 17.90
N ARG A 7 5.52 -12.65 19.09
CA ARG A 7 5.05 -13.90 19.71
C ARG A 7 4.12 -14.69 18.80
N TRP A 8 3.23 -14.01 18.08
CA TRP A 8 2.33 -14.68 17.14
C TRP A 8 3.10 -15.34 15.99
N ARG A 9 4.14 -14.68 15.45
CA ARG A 9 5.01 -15.25 14.40
C ARG A 9 5.78 -16.47 14.89
N ASP A 10 6.34 -16.39 16.09
CA ASP A 10 7.13 -17.50 16.66
C ASP A 10 6.26 -18.75 16.92
N ASN A 11 4.96 -18.56 17.15
CA ASN A 11 4.00 -19.64 17.31
C ASN A 11 3.57 -20.30 15.98
N GLN A 12 3.94 -19.74 14.82
CA GLN A 12 3.59 -20.32 13.52
C GLN A 12 4.70 -21.27 13.05
N ASP A 13 4.31 -22.45 12.57
CA ASP A 13 5.23 -23.37 11.91
C ASP A 13 5.57 -22.85 10.50
N PRO A 14 6.83 -22.51 10.19
CA PRO A 14 7.23 -22.04 8.86
C PRO A 14 7.00 -23.08 7.76
N SER A 15 7.03 -24.38 8.10
CA SER A 15 6.83 -25.49 7.15
C SER A 15 5.38 -25.65 6.70
N ALA A 16 4.43 -25.06 7.44
CA ALA A 16 3.03 -25.00 7.04
C ALA A 16 2.79 -24.05 5.86
N GLN A 17 3.78 -23.23 5.47
CA GLN A 17 3.67 -22.30 4.35
C GLN A 17 4.02 -22.98 3.03
N ARG A 18 3.23 -22.69 1.97
CA ARG A 18 3.45 -23.23 0.62
C ARG A 18 4.81 -22.85 0.00
N LYS A 19 5.38 -21.72 0.42
CA LYS A 19 6.64 -21.18 -0.11
C LYS A 19 7.50 -20.70 1.05
N LEU A 20 8.82 -20.80 0.86
CA LEU A 20 9.80 -20.28 1.81
C LEU A 20 9.76 -18.74 1.93
N SER A 21 9.37 -18.03 0.87
CA SER A 21 9.13 -16.58 0.91
C SER A 21 8.06 -16.15 -0.07
N PHE A 22 7.36 -15.08 0.28
CA PHE A 22 6.39 -14.41 -0.57
C PHE A 22 6.98 -13.08 -1.00
N LYS A 23 6.93 -12.82 -2.32
CA LYS A 23 7.43 -11.58 -2.91
C LYS A 23 6.44 -11.04 -3.93
N THR A 24 6.37 -9.72 -4.05
CA THR A 24 5.67 -9.07 -5.16
C THR A 24 6.43 -9.29 -6.47
N PRO A 25 5.83 -9.04 -7.65
CA PRO A 25 6.55 -9.05 -8.93
C PRO A 25 7.79 -8.14 -8.94
N SER A 26 7.75 -7.04 -8.19
CA SER A 26 8.86 -6.11 -7.97
C SER A 26 9.90 -6.60 -6.94
N GLN A 27 9.86 -7.88 -6.54
CA GLN A 27 10.78 -8.51 -5.58
C GLN A 27 10.71 -7.99 -4.14
N VAL A 28 9.65 -7.28 -3.77
CA VAL A 28 9.46 -6.80 -2.39
C VAL A 28 8.99 -7.97 -1.51
N PRO A 29 9.70 -8.31 -0.41
CA PRO A 29 9.27 -9.34 0.54
C PRO A 29 7.96 -8.96 1.21
N ILE A 30 7.06 -9.94 1.34
CA ILE A 30 5.76 -9.77 1.98
C ILE A 30 5.74 -10.54 3.30
N GLU A 31 5.43 -9.83 4.38
CA GLU A 31 5.24 -10.42 5.71
C GLU A 31 3.86 -11.08 5.82
N GLN A 32 3.73 -12.09 6.68
CA GLN A 32 2.47 -12.83 6.86
C GLN A 32 1.31 -11.96 7.39
N VAL A 33 1.64 -10.93 8.17
CA VAL A 33 0.66 -10.00 8.75
C VAL A 33 1.32 -8.64 8.92
N TYR A 34 0.58 -7.57 8.62
CA TYR A 34 0.98 -6.20 8.89
C TYR A 34 0.07 -5.65 10.00
N THR A 35 0.68 -5.02 10.99
CA THR A 35 0.02 -4.44 12.17
C THR A 35 0.25 -2.92 12.19
N PRO A 36 -0.44 -2.16 13.06
CA PRO A 36 -0.19 -0.72 13.19
C PRO A 36 1.28 -0.35 13.45
N GLU A 37 2.07 -1.28 13.96
CA GLU A 37 3.50 -1.10 14.23
C GLU A 37 4.38 -1.13 12.99
N ASN A 38 3.89 -1.75 11.92
CA ASN A 38 4.56 -1.73 10.61
C ASN A 38 4.39 -0.38 9.90
N ILE A 39 3.52 0.50 10.42
CA ILE A 39 3.21 1.84 9.89
C ILE A 39 3.65 2.93 10.89
N ALA A 40 4.26 2.56 12.03
CA ALA A 40 4.67 3.49 13.08
C ALA A 40 5.87 4.33 12.63
N ASP A 41 5.59 5.28 11.74
CA ASP A 41 6.51 6.30 11.27
C ASP A 41 6.27 7.55 12.13
N GLU A 42 7.30 8.01 12.83
CA GLU A 42 7.23 9.14 13.78
C GLU A 42 6.83 10.46 13.10
N SER A 43 6.94 10.51 11.75
CA SER A 43 6.55 11.65 10.92
C SER A 43 5.32 11.40 10.05
N TYR A 44 4.36 10.60 10.52
CA TYR A 44 3.12 10.24 9.80
C TYR A 44 2.46 11.43 9.07
N LEU A 45 2.29 12.58 9.73
CA LEU A 45 1.68 13.77 9.11
C LEU A 45 2.61 14.44 8.09
N ALA A 46 3.92 14.46 8.31
CA ALA A 46 4.86 15.06 7.36
C ALA A 46 5.03 14.19 6.08
N ASN A 47 4.98 12.87 6.24
CA ASN A 47 5.14 11.92 5.13
C ASN A 47 3.84 11.68 4.37
N GLN A 48 2.68 11.69 5.04
CA GLN A 48 1.40 11.48 4.36
C GLN A 48 0.71 12.78 3.92
N GLY A 49 0.92 13.88 4.64
CA GLY A 49 0.25 15.16 4.40
C GLY A 49 -1.28 15.08 4.43
N LEU A 50 -1.91 16.15 3.97
CA LEU A 50 -3.34 16.20 3.66
C LEU A 50 -3.56 16.19 2.13
N PRO A 51 -4.73 15.74 1.65
CA PRO A 51 -5.05 15.78 0.22
C PRO A 51 -4.92 17.21 -0.31
N GLY A 52 -4.25 17.40 -1.46
CA GLY A 52 -4.02 18.72 -2.04
C GLY A 52 -2.81 19.48 -1.52
N GLU A 53 -2.03 18.91 -0.59
CA GLU A 53 -0.81 19.50 -0.06
C GLU A 53 0.39 18.56 -0.28
N TYR A 54 1.60 19.12 -0.36
CA TYR A 54 2.84 18.33 -0.42
C TYR A 54 2.91 17.37 0.79
N PRO A 55 3.30 16.09 0.63
CA PRO A 55 3.89 15.46 -0.56
C PRO A 55 2.88 14.82 -1.52
N TYR A 56 1.60 15.19 -1.44
CA TYR A 56 0.52 14.73 -2.32
C TYR A 56 0.28 13.21 -2.30
N LEU A 57 0.70 12.53 -1.23
CA LEU A 57 0.52 11.08 -1.09
C LEU A 57 -0.98 10.68 -1.12
N ARG A 58 -1.86 11.55 -0.61
CA ARG A 58 -3.32 11.36 -0.59
C ARG A 58 -4.04 11.95 -1.81
N GLY A 59 -3.29 12.37 -2.82
CA GLY A 59 -3.79 12.96 -4.06
C GLY A 59 -3.50 14.46 -4.19
N VAL A 60 -3.44 14.91 -5.45
CA VAL A 60 -3.08 16.29 -5.84
C VAL A 60 -4.20 17.30 -5.57
N HIS A 61 -5.46 16.85 -5.46
CA HIS A 61 -6.61 17.72 -5.24
C HIS A 61 -7.25 17.44 -3.89
N ALA A 62 -7.50 18.50 -3.09
CA ALA A 62 -8.10 18.40 -1.77
C ALA A 62 -9.48 17.73 -1.77
N SER A 63 -10.30 17.98 -2.81
CA SER A 63 -11.63 17.38 -2.97
C SER A 63 -11.61 15.95 -3.50
N GLY A 64 -10.48 15.49 -4.07
CA GLY A 64 -10.37 14.23 -4.80
C GLY A 64 -11.54 13.99 -5.76
N TYR A 65 -12.05 12.76 -5.77
CA TYR A 65 -13.18 12.35 -6.62
C TYR A 65 -14.56 12.78 -6.11
N ARG A 66 -14.66 13.42 -4.95
CA ARG A 66 -15.92 14.05 -4.51
C ARG A 66 -16.23 15.33 -5.28
N GLY A 67 -15.20 15.99 -5.83
CA GLY A 67 -15.37 17.18 -6.67
C GLY A 67 -15.47 16.85 -8.15
N ARG A 68 -14.56 16.01 -8.67
CA ARG A 68 -14.55 15.59 -10.08
C ARG A 68 -14.06 14.15 -10.18
N LEU A 69 -14.84 13.29 -10.84
CA LEU A 69 -14.41 11.93 -11.14
C LEU A 69 -13.19 11.91 -12.06
N TRP A 70 -12.43 10.82 -12.03
CA TRP A 70 -11.36 10.61 -12.99
C TRP A 70 -11.92 10.56 -14.42
N THR A 71 -11.12 11.00 -15.38
CA THR A 71 -11.51 10.94 -16.80
C THR A 71 -11.51 9.47 -17.24
N MET A 72 -12.69 8.95 -17.58
CA MET A 72 -12.82 7.67 -18.27
C MET A 72 -12.31 7.84 -19.69
N ARG A 73 -11.08 7.41 -19.97
CA ARG A 73 -10.46 7.54 -21.29
C ARG A 73 -10.34 6.17 -21.94
N MET A 74 -11.30 5.86 -22.82
CA MET A 74 -11.24 4.66 -23.64
C MET A 74 -10.23 4.88 -24.76
N PHE A 75 -9.30 3.95 -24.89
CA PHE A 75 -8.47 3.85 -26.08
C PHE A 75 -9.23 3.01 -27.10
N ALA A 76 -9.53 3.60 -28.25
CA ALA A 76 -10.21 2.92 -29.36
C ALA A 76 -9.58 3.38 -30.68
N GLY A 77 -9.40 2.44 -31.60
CA GLY A 77 -8.83 2.67 -32.93
C GLY A 77 -8.98 1.44 -33.80
N PHE A 78 -9.32 1.66 -35.08
CA PHE A 78 -9.47 0.62 -36.09
C PHE A 78 -9.23 1.25 -37.48
N GLY A 79 -8.60 0.51 -38.40
CA GLY A 79 -8.37 0.94 -39.78
C GLY A 79 -7.04 1.67 -40.02
N LEU A 80 -6.98 2.41 -41.14
CA LEU A 80 -5.88 3.30 -41.51
C LEU A 80 -6.13 4.73 -40.92
N PRO A 81 -5.12 5.60 -40.86
CA PRO A 81 -5.19 6.90 -40.14
C PRO A 81 -6.35 7.81 -40.53
#